data_AF-A0A163XT14-F1
#
_entry.id   AF-A0A163XT14-F1
#
_cell.length_a   1.000
_cell.length_b   1.000
_cell.length_c   1.000
_cell.angle_alpha   90.00
_cell.angle_beta   90.00
_cell.angle_gamma   90.00
#
_symmetry.space_group_name_H-M   'P 1'
#
loop_
_entity.id
_entity.type
_entity.pdbx_description
1 polymer ?
#
loop_
_entity_poly.entity_id
_entity_poly.type
_entity_poly.pdbx_seq_one_letter_code
_entity_poly.pdbx_strand_id
1 'polypeptide(L)'
;MRLLVTPASQAVYREAMRLGYLQDIADAGAVVTNATCFGYHMGVVGPGEVCITSSTRNFTGRMGSTEARIFMAAPATVAASAVTGYITDPRSLAA
;
A
#
# COMPACT_ATOMS: atom_id res chain seq x y z
N MET A 1 -5.90 10.70 -1.20
CA MET A 1 -5.20 9.42 -1.44
C MET A 1 -5.46 8.51 -0.24
N ARG A 2 -5.53 7.19 -0.45
CA ARG A 2 -5.60 6.19 0.64
C ARG A 2 -4.35 5.32 0.64
N LEU A 3 -3.72 5.14 1.80
CA LEU A 3 -2.60 4.22 2.00
C LEU A 3 -3.08 3.04 2.86
N LEU A 4 -2.91 1.83 2.33
CA LEU A 4 -3.22 0.59 3.02
C LEU A 4 -1.92 -0.16 3.29
N VAL A 5 -1.70 -0.56 4.53
CA VAL A 5 -0.52 -1.33 4.94
C VAL A 5 -0.98 -2.69 5.45
N THR A 6 -0.55 -3.75 4.76
CA THR A 6 -0.88 -5.13 5.11
C THR A 6 0.40 -5.89 5.43
N PRO A 7 0.66 -6.20 6.70
CA PRO A 7 1.81 -7.03 7.07
C PRO A 7 1.71 -8.42 6.46
N ALA A 8 2.85 -8.96 5.99
CA ALA A 8 2.87 -10.23 5.25
C ALA A 8 2.54 -11.46 6.10
N SER A 9 2.72 -11.38 7.43
CA SER A 9 2.42 -12.46 8.36
C SER A 9 2.10 -11.91 9.74
N GLN A 10 1.49 -12.75 10.58
CA GLN A 10 1.22 -12.42 11.98
C GLN A 10 2.50 -12.18 12.79
N ALA A 11 3.60 -12.85 12.44
CA ALA A 11 4.90 -12.62 13.09
C ALA A 11 5.43 -11.22 12.77
N VAL A 12 5.39 -10.81 11.49
CA VAL A 12 5.81 -9.47 11.06
C VAL A 12 4.90 -8.40 11.65
N TYR A 13 3.58 -8.64 11.69
CA TYR A 13 2.62 -7.74 12.32
C TYR A 13 2.99 -7.47 13.79
N ARG A 14 3.17 -8.53 14.59
CA ARG A 14 3.50 -8.40 16.01
C ARG A 14 4.83 -7.70 16.24
N GLU A 15 5.84 -8.01 15.43
CA GLU A 15 7.14 -7.37 15.56
C GLU A 15 7.10 -5.89 15.18
N ALA A 16 6.45 -5.54 14.05
CA ALA A 16 6.29 -4.15 13.65
C ALA A 16 5.46 -3.34 14.66
N MET A 17 4.47 -3.97 15.31
CA MET A 17 3.71 -3.36 16.41
C MET A 17 4.61 -3.11 17.62
N ARG A 18 5.42 -4.10 18.02
CA ARG A 18 6.36 -3.98 19.16
C ARG A 18 7.40 -2.89 18.93
N LEU A 19 7.85 -2.72 17.68
CA LEU A 19 8.81 -1.69 17.28
C LEU A 19 8.18 -0.29 17.10
N GLY A 20 6.86 -0.15 17.18
CA GLY A 20 6.15 1.12 17.01
C GLY A 20 5.83 1.49 15.55
N TYR A 21 6.35 0.76 14.56
CA TYR A 21 6.17 1.10 13.14
C TYR A 21 4.70 1.15 12.71
N LEU A 22 3.86 0.26 13.23
CA LEU A 22 2.43 0.27 12.90
C LEU A 22 1.71 1.47 13.51
N GLN A 23 2.16 1.96 14.67
CA GLN A 23 1.64 3.15 15.31
C GLN A 23 2.00 4.39 14.48
N ASP A 24 3.26 4.56 14.12
CA ASP A 24 3.73 5.68 13.29
C ASP A 24 2.98 5.76 11.94
N ILE A 25 2.77 4.60 11.30
CA ILE A 25 2.03 4.49 10.03
C ILE A 25 0.55 4.86 10.21
N ALA A 26 -0.08 4.43 11.31
CA ALA A 26 -1.47 4.77 11.60
C ALA A 26 -1.63 6.26 11.93
N ASP A 27 -0.69 6.84 12.70
CA ASP A 27 -0.68 8.26 13.06
C ASP A 27 -0.46 9.15 11.83
N ALA A 28 0.25 8.66 10.80
CA ALA A 28 0.35 9.29 9.49
C ALA A 28 -0.94 9.22 8.64
N GLY A 29 -2.01 8.60 9.15
CA GLY A 29 -3.32 8.49 8.51
C GLY A 29 -3.49 7.30 7.58
N ALA A 30 -2.56 6.34 7.59
CA ALA A 30 -2.70 5.09 6.84
C ALA A 30 -3.61 4.09 7.57
N VAL A 31 -4.23 3.19 6.82
CA VAL A 31 -5.00 2.09 7.39
C VAL A 31 -4.14 0.84 7.46
N VAL A 32 -3.82 0.41 8.69
CA VAL A 32 -3.15 -0.86 8.95
C VAL A 32 -4.19 -1.97 8.99
N THR A 33 -4.03 -2.98 8.13
CA THR A 33 -4.95 -4.12 8.01
C THR A 33 -4.41 -5.34 8.77
N ASN A 34 -5.26 -6.36 8.96
CA ASN A 34 -4.82 -7.65 9.50
C ASN A 34 -3.77 -8.30 8.58
N ALA A 35 -2.84 -9.05 9.16
CA ALA A 35 -1.85 -9.74 8.35
C ALA A 35 -2.51 -10.82 7.47
N THR A 36 -2.39 -10.66 6.16
CA THR A 36 -2.95 -11.57 5.16
C THR A 36 -2.09 -11.54 3.89
N CYS A 37 -2.04 -12.66 3.17
CA CYS A 37 -1.35 -12.75 1.89
C CYS A 37 -2.11 -11.99 0.79
N PHE A 38 -3.43 -11.82 0.93
CA PHE A 38 -4.26 -11.23 -0.12
C PHE A 38 -5.42 -10.39 0.45
N GLY A 39 -5.12 -9.11 0.72
CA GLY A 39 -6.04 -8.14 1.36
C GLY A 39 -7.04 -7.46 0.42
N TYR A 40 -7.51 -8.17 -0.60
CA TYR A 40 -8.31 -7.61 -1.70
C TYR A 40 -9.51 -6.75 -1.29
N HIS A 41 -10.23 -7.27 -0.30
CA HIS A 41 -11.48 -6.74 0.19
C HIS A 41 -11.29 -5.46 1.02
N MET A 42 -10.06 -5.18 1.48
CA MET A 42 -9.76 -4.07 2.37
C MET A 42 -9.46 -2.76 1.60
N GLY A 43 -9.48 -2.79 0.27
CA GLY A 43 -8.98 -1.69 -0.56
C GLY A 43 -9.49 -1.68 -1.99
N VAL A 44 -10.74 -2.07 -2.21
CA VAL A 44 -11.32 -2.18 -3.56
C VAL A 44 -11.20 -0.86 -4.32
N VAL A 45 -10.56 -0.93 -5.48
CA VAL A 45 -10.27 0.20 -6.37
C VAL A 45 -11.45 0.43 -7.31
N GLY A 46 -12.01 1.64 -7.29
CA GLY A 46 -13.18 2.02 -8.06
C GLY A 46 -12.88 2.27 -9.55
N PRO A 47 -13.93 2.43 -10.38
CA PRO A 47 -13.75 2.82 -11.79
C PRO A 47 -13.03 4.18 -11.90
N GLY A 48 -12.06 4.27 -12.82
CA GLY A 48 -11.26 5.48 -13.04
C GLY A 48 -10.17 5.76 -11.99
N GLU A 49 -10.13 5.02 -10.88
CA GLU A 49 -9.09 5.20 -9.87
C GLU A 49 -7.72 4.65 -10.31
N VAL A 50 -6.68 5.20 -9.71
CA VAL A 50 -5.29 4.78 -9.90
C VAL A 50 -4.77 4.20 -8.59
N CYS A 51 -4.18 3.00 -8.67
CA CYS A 51 -3.54 2.32 -7.55
C CYS A 51 -2.09 2.02 -7.87
N ILE A 52 -1.19 2.32 -6.93
CA ILE A 52 0.19 1.83 -6.94
C ILE A 52 0.36 0.84 -5.78
N THR A 53 0.97 -0.31 -6.03
CA THR A 53 1.03 -1.43 -5.08
C THR A 53 2.38 -2.14 -5.08
N SER A 54 2.75 -2.69 -3.93
CA SER A 54 3.88 -3.61 -3.77
C SER A 54 3.50 -5.08 -3.95
N SER A 55 2.27 -5.36 -4.43
CA SER A 55 1.85 -6.70 -4.82
C SER A 55 2.58 -7.18 -6.09
N THR A 56 2.47 -8.48 -6.38
CA THR A 56 3.12 -9.14 -7.51
C THR A 56 2.26 -9.24 -8.76
N ARG A 57 1.01 -8.73 -8.73
CA ARG A 57 0.05 -8.86 -9.84
C ARG A 57 -0.77 -7.58 -10.02
N ASN A 58 -0.95 -7.16 -11.27
CA ASN A 58 -1.72 -5.98 -11.66
C ASN A 58 -2.59 -6.17 -12.91
N PHE A 59 -2.98 -7.41 -13.25
CA PHE A 59 -3.88 -7.64 -14.39
C PHE A 59 -5.21 -6.89 -14.24
N THR A 60 -5.90 -6.61 -15.34
CA THR A 60 -7.18 -5.86 -15.33
C THR A 60 -8.20 -6.51 -14.40
N GLY A 61 -8.89 -5.72 -13.57
CA GLY A 61 -9.81 -6.25 -12.56
C GLY A 61 -9.13 -6.93 -11.37
N ARG A 62 -7.80 -7.18 -11.44
CA ARG A 62 -6.81 -6.76 -10.42
C ARG A 62 -7.38 -6.58 -9.06
N MET A 63 -7.53 -5.30 -8.69
CA MET A 63 -7.80 -4.66 -7.38
C MET A 63 -9.18 -4.02 -7.24
N GLY A 64 -10.05 -4.18 -8.23
CA GLY A 64 -11.45 -3.83 -8.14
C GLY A 64 -12.05 -3.75 -9.52
N SER A 65 -12.43 -2.55 -9.94
CA SER A 65 -12.97 -2.29 -11.27
C SER A 65 -11.99 -2.66 -12.37
N THR A 66 -12.52 -3.16 -13.49
CA THR A 66 -11.76 -3.35 -14.74
C THR A 66 -11.34 -2.03 -15.38
N GLU A 67 -11.94 -0.91 -14.97
CA GLU A 67 -11.60 0.45 -15.42
C GLU A 67 -10.50 1.09 -14.54
N ALA A 68 -10.05 0.41 -13.48
CA ALA A 68 -8.97 0.89 -12.63
C ALA A 68 -7.60 0.70 -13.29
N ARG A 69 -6.65 1.60 -13.00
CA ARG A 69 -5.26 1.48 -13.44
C ARG A 69 -4.37 1.09 -12.27
N ILE A 70 -3.65 -0.02 -12.39
CA ILE A 70 -2.85 -0.61 -11.30
C ILE A 70 -1.38 -0.70 -11.72
N PHE A 71 -0.52 -0.07 -10.94
CA PHE A 71 0.93 -0.02 -11.13
C PHE A 71 1.65 -0.79 -10.03
N MET A 72 2.62 -1.62 -10.39
CA MET A 72 3.47 -2.32 -9.42
C MET A 72 4.76 -1.55 -9.20
N ALA A 73 5.21 -1.47 -7.95
CA ALA A 73 6.48 -0.85 -7.60
C ALA A 73 7.04 -1.44 -6.30
N ALA A 74 8.30 -1.13 -6.00
CA ALA A 74 8.90 -1.48 -4.71
C ALA A 74 8.20 -0.73 -3.56
N PRO A 75 8.20 -1.28 -2.31
CA PRO A 75 7.61 -0.61 -1.16
C PRO A 75 8.10 0.82 -0.94
N ALA A 76 9.39 1.10 -1.19
CA ALA A 76 9.94 2.45 -1.09
C ALA A 76 9.27 3.43 -2.06
N THR A 77 9.06 3.04 -3.32
CA THR A 77 8.36 3.85 -4.34
C THR A 77 6.89 4.05 -3.98
N VAL A 78 6.22 3.02 -3.44
CA VAL A 78 4.83 3.13 -2.97
C VAL A 78 4.74 4.13 -1.82
N ALA A 79 5.64 4.04 -0.84
CA ALA A 79 5.70 4.96 0.28
C ALA A 79 5.98 6.40 -0.16
N ALA A 80 6.95 6.61 -1.05
CA ALA A 80 7.25 7.93 -1.61
C ALA A 80 6.04 8.52 -2.36
N SER A 81 5.37 7.71 -3.17
CA SER A 81 4.16 8.11 -3.88
C SER A 81 3.01 8.42 -2.93
N ALA A 82 2.99 7.79 -1.74
CA ALA A 82 2.02 8.08 -0.70
C ALA A 82 2.21 9.42 -0.01
N VAL A 83 3.46 9.86 0.11
CA VAL A 83 3.79 11.18 0.63
C VAL A 83 3.42 12.28 -0.37
N THR A 84 3.69 12.08 -1.66
CA THR A 84 3.53 13.14 -2.68
C THR A 84 2.17 13.15 -3.39
N GLY A 85 1.42 12.04 -3.35
CA GLY A 85 0.12 11.90 -3.99
C GLY A 85 0.17 11.55 -5.49
N TYR A 86 1.36 11.29 -6.05
CA TYR A 86 1.56 10.82 -7.43
C TYR A 86 2.77 9.88 -7.51
N ILE A 87 2.89 9.10 -8.60
CA ILE A 87 3.98 8.12 -8.75
C ILE A 87 5.34 8.83 -8.69
N THR A 88 6.13 8.53 -7.66
CA THR A 88 7.33 9.28 -7.30
C THR A 88 8.53 8.36 -7.12
N ASP A 89 9.67 8.78 -7.67
CA ASP A 89 10.97 8.13 -7.42
C ASP A 89 11.36 8.34 -5.94
N PRO A 90 11.59 7.27 -5.15
CA PRO A 90 11.90 7.43 -3.73
C PRO A 90 13.19 8.20 -3.45
N ARG A 91 14.11 8.29 -4.43
CA ARG A 91 15.37 9.03 -4.30
C ARG A 91 15.18 10.54 -4.26
N SER A 92 14.02 11.07 -4.67
CA SER A 92 13.74 12.50 -4.58
C SER A 92 13.34 12.95 -3.16
N LEU A 93 13.04 12.01 -2.26
CA LEU A 93 12.65 12.28 -0.86
C LEU A 93 13.74 11.89 0.14
N ALA A 94 14.65 11.01 -0.24
CA ALA A 94 15.80 10.64 0.58
C ALA A 94 16.92 11.68 0.39
N ALA A 95 17.18 12.48 1.43
CA ALA A 95 18.39 13.29 1.54
C ALA A 95 19.59 12.45 1.95
#